data_AF-A0A226WL28-F1
#
_entry.id   AF-A0A226WL28-F1
#
_cell.length_a   1.000
_cell.length_b   1.000
_cell.length_c   1.000
_cell.angle_alpha   90.00
_cell.angle_beta   90.00
_cell.angle_gamma   90.00
#
_symmetry.space_group_name_H-M   'P 1'
#
loop_
_entity.id
_entity.type
_entity.pdbx_description
1 polymer ?
#
loop_
_entity_poly.entity_id
_entity_poly.type
_entity_poly.pdbx_seq_one_letter_code
_entity_poly.pdbx_strand_id
1 'polypeptide(L)' 'MAYGIRLHVQGERALFTRPEMKVERVSYDVITPSAARGILEAILRIPVIVTAHSG' A
#
# COMPACT_ATOMS: atom_id res chain seq x y z
N MET A 1 -13.36 5.04 18.83
CA MET A 1 -12.21 4.12 18.98
C MET A 1 -12.07 3.35 17.67
N ALA A 2 -10.96 3.53 16.95
CA ALA A 2 -10.70 2.73 15.75
C ALA A 2 -10.06 1.40 16.17
N TYR A 3 -10.65 0.28 15.74
CA TYR A 3 -10.07 -1.04 15.94
C TYR A 3 -8.89 -1.22 14.98
N GLY A 4 -7.71 -1.56 15.49
CA GLY A 4 -6.54 -1.82 14.66
C GLY A 4 -6.66 -3.17 13.96
N ILE A 5 -6.36 -3.21 12.67
CA ILE A 5 -6.33 -4.45 11.88
C ILE A 5 -4.87 -4.91 11.67
N ARG A 6 -4.65 -6.23 11.59
CA ARG A 6 -3.37 -6.84 11.24
C ARG A 6 -3.59 -7.81 10.08
N LEU A 7 -2.80 -7.68 9.02
CA LEU A 7 -2.88 -8.52 7.83
C LEU A 7 -1.49 -9.10 7.54
N HIS A 8 -1.42 -10.41 7.33
CA HIS A 8 -0.20 -11.07 6.85
C HIS A 8 -0.26 -11.19 5.33
N VAL A 9 0.69 -10.59 4.64
CA VAL A 9 0.77 -10.59 3.17
C VAL A 9 2.04 -11.33 2.75
N GLN A 10 1.91 -12.26 1.82
CA GLN A 10 3.02 -13.03 1.26
C GLN A 10 2.84 -13.26 -0.24
N GLY A 11 3.96 -13.39 -0.95
CA GLY A 11 4.00 -13.72 -2.37
C GLY A 11 5.44 -14.02 -2.79
N GLU A 12 5.61 -14.78 -3.88
CA GLU A 12 6.94 -15.19 -4.35
C GLU A 12 7.77 -14.01 -4.89
N ARG A 13 7.10 -12.95 -5.35
CA ARG A 13 7.74 -11.75 -5.91
C ARG A 13 6.96 -10.50 -5.51
N ALA A 14 7.68 -9.42 -5.26
CA ALA A 14 7.12 -8.09 -5.05
C ALA A 14 7.98 -7.06 -5.78
N LEU A 15 7.35 -6.00 -6.30
CA LEU A 15 8.04 -4.90 -6.97
C LEU A 15 7.45 -3.57 -6.50
N PHE A 16 8.12 -2.94 -5.54
CA PHE A 16 7.77 -1.61 -5.05
C PHE A 16 8.64 -0.58 -5.77
N THR A 17 8.18 -0.14 -6.94
CA THR A 17 8.98 0.68 -7.85
C THR A 17 9.49 1.97 -7.19
N ARG A 18 10.81 2.15 -7.23
CA ARG A 18 11.50 3.40 -6.89
C ARG A 18 11.30 4.45 -7.99
N PRO A 19 10.59 5.57 -7.75
CA PRO A 19 10.32 6.59 -8.79
C PRO A 19 11.58 7.31 -9.28
N GLU A 20 12.66 7.31 -8.50
CA GLU A 20 13.94 7.92 -8.84
C GLU A 20 14.69 7.18 -9.97
N MET A 21 14.44 5.88 -10.15
CA MET A 21 15.06 5.07 -11.20
C MET A 21 14.10 4.89 -12.36
N LYS A 22 14.34 5.62 -13.45
CA LYS A 22 13.42 5.65 -14.62
C LYS A 22 13.75 4.63 -15.71
N VAL A 23 14.99 4.14 -15.77
CA VAL A 23 15.46 3.25 -16.83
C VAL A 23 15.16 1.79 -16.49
N GLU A 24 15.43 1.40 -15.24
CA GLU A 24 15.20 0.04 -14.75
C GLU A 24 14.28 0.06 -13.53
N ARG A 25 13.38 -0.92 -13.45
CA ARG A 25 12.46 -1.04 -12.32
C ARG A 25 13.19 -1.70 -11.16
N VAL A 26 13.51 -0.91 -10.14
CA VAL A 26 14.12 -1.39 -8.90
C VAL A 26 13.08 -1.33 -7.79
N SER A 27 13.00 -2.41 -7.00
CA SER A 27 12.12 -2.46 -5.83
C SER A 27 12.74 -1.74 -4.64
N TYR A 28 11.92 -1.12 -3.80
CA TYR A 28 12.27 -0.87 -2.41
C TYR A 28 12.49 -2.20 -1.66
N ASP A 29 13.31 -2.15 -0.61
CA ASP A 29 13.69 -3.31 0.20
C ASP A 29 12.51 -3.82 1.05
N VAL A 30 11.55 -2.94 1.34
CA VAL A 30 10.32 -3.22 2.09
C VAL A 30 9.11 -2.62 1.39
N ILE A 31 7.92 -3.12 1.76
CA ILE A 31 6.64 -2.59 1.28
C ILE A 31 6.48 -1.10 1.62
N THR A 32 5.99 -0.32 0.67
CA THR A 32 5.68 1.10 0.88
C THR A 32 4.32 1.28 1.58
N PRO A 33 4.12 2.34 2.38
CA PRO A 33 2.82 2.61 3.01
C PRO A 33 1.67 2.74 2.01
N SER A 34 1.94 3.29 0.82
CA SER A 34 0.96 3.39 -0.27
C SER A 34 0.56 2.03 -0.83
N ALA A 35 1.52 1.11 -1.01
CA ALA A 35 1.23 -0.25 -1.44
C ALA A 35 0.46 -1.03 -0.37
N ALA A 36 0.82 -0.90 0.91
CA ALA A 36 0.10 -1.52 2.03
C ALA A 36 -1.36 -1.03 2.09
N ARG A 37 -1.58 0.28 1.91
CA ARG A 37 -2.92 0.85 1.80
C ARG A 37 -3.69 0.27 0.61
N GLY A 38 -3.06 0.16 -0.56
CA GLY A 38 -3.68 -0.44 -1.74
C GLY A 38 -4.13 -1.89 -1.52
N ILE A 39 -3.35 -2.69 -0.78
CA ILE A 39 -3.73 -4.07 -0.41
C ILE A 39 -4.95 -4.07 0.50
N LEU A 40 -4.98 -3.18 1.49
CA LEU A 40 -6.13 -3.03 2.39
C LEU A 40 -7.40 -2.58 1.64
N GLU A 41 -7.27 -1.63 0.72
CA GLU A 41 -8.38 -1.15 -0.12
C GLU A 41 -8.88 -2.23 -1.11
N ALA A 42 -7.99 -3.10 -1.58
CA ALA A 42 -8.35 -4.22 -2.45
C ALA A 42 -9.17 -5.28 -1.71
N ILE A 43 -8.87 -5.53 -0.44
CA ILE A 43 -9.61 -6.49 0.41
C ILE A 43 -10.90 -5.87 0.92
N LEU A 44 -10.82 -4.65 1.43
CA LEU A 44 -11.92 -3.92 2.05
C LEU A 44 -12.34 -2.77 1.13
N ARG A 45 -13.10 -3.09 0.07
CA ARG A 45 -13.62 -2.06 -0.82
C ARG A 45 -14.86 -1.40 -0.22
N ILE A 46 -14.66 -0.44 0.67
CA ILE A 46 -15.71 0.47 1.16
C ILE A 46 -15.48 1.85 0.52
N PRO A 47 -16.39 2.37 -0.33
CA PRO A 47 -16.21 3.62 -1.06
C PRO A 47 -16.19 4.89 -0.17
N VAL A 48 -16.26 4.76 1.15
CA VAL A 48 -16.48 5.88 2.10
C VAL A 48 -15.19 6.33 2.82
N ILE A 49 -14.08 5.59 2.75
CA ILE A 49 -12.89 5.88 3.57
C ILE A 49 -11.98 6.98 2.98
N VAL A 50 -12.31 7.56 1.82
CA VAL A 50 -11.59 8.71 1.23
C VAL A 50 -12.31 10.04 1.49
N THR A 51 -12.41 10.44 2.76
CA THR A 51 -12.54 11.87 3.08
C THR A 51 -11.98 12.17 4.48
N ALA A 52 -10.69 12.49 4.53
CA ALA A 52 -10.17 13.43 5.51
C ALA A 52 -9.42 14.49 4.71
N HIS A 53 -10.18 15.44 4.15
CA HIS A 53 -9.62 16.72 3.73
C HIS A 53 -9.10 17.43 4.97
N SER A 54 -7.82 17.79 4.90
CA SER A 54 -7.28 19.09 5.33
C SER A 54 -8.32 20.08 5.87
N GLY A 55 -8.27 20.29 7.18
CA GLY A 55 -8.57 21.59 7.80
C GLY A 55 -7.26 22.28 8.12
#